data_AF-A0A2H3B054-F1
#
_entry.id   AF-A0A2H3B054-F1
#
_cell.length_a   1.000
_cell.length_b   1.000
_cell.length_c   1.000
_cell.angle_alpha   90.00
_cell.angle_beta   90.00
_cell.angle_gamma   90.00
#
_symmetry.space_group_name_H-M   'P 1'
#
loop_
_entity.id
_entity.type
_entity.pdbx_description
1 polymer ?
#
loop_
_entity_poly.entity_id
_entity_poly.type
_entity_poly.pdbx_seq_one_letter_code
_entity_poly.pdbx_strand_id
1 'polypeptide(L)'
;IWAVLVGIDGYSSYPLRGCVADALAMKQYLVEDLLVPEDRVQSLLGSMNHRDTSQTDVSSIPSRENILSVLLSLITNPDIERGDPIIIFFAGHGSRYALSDYDDDEDSDFDEELEDGRSHKFVEAVCPIDRNTLDSRGALIPDISDRELNIILSQISRTKGHRITFILDCCHAGGVTR
;
A
#
# COMPACT_ATOMS: atom_id res chain seq x y z
N ILE A 1 8.84 1.71 -18.61
CA ILE A 1 8.20 1.99 -17.31
C ILE A 1 7.29 0.82 -17.00
N TRP A 2 7.29 0.36 -15.76
CA TRP A 2 6.33 -0.59 -15.20
C TRP A 2 5.57 0.10 -14.07
N ALA A 3 4.27 -0.14 -13.96
CA ALA A 3 3.45 0.57 -12.97
C ALA A 3 2.48 -0.35 -12.23
N VAL A 4 2.34 -0.09 -10.92
CA VAL A 4 1.32 -0.68 -10.05
C VAL A 4 0.50 0.45 -9.44
N LEU A 5 -0.80 0.44 -9.68
CA LEU A 5 -1.72 1.50 -9.25
C LEU A 5 -2.78 0.90 -8.33
N VAL A 6 -2.90 1.43 -7.12
CA VAL A 6 -3.88 0.98 -6.13
C VAL A 6 -4.77 2.17 -5.77
N GLY A 7 -6.09 2.01 -5.88
CA GLY A 7 -7.06 3.03 -5.51
C GLY A 7 -8.24 2.42 -4.78
N ILE A 8 -8.51 2.86 -3.55
CA ILE A 8 -9.51 2.21 -2.68
C ILE A 8 -10.49 3.24 -2.11
N ASP A 9 -11.76 3.12 -2.50
CA ASP A 9 -12.88 3.90 -1.97
C ASP A 9 -13.81 3.07 -1.08
N GLY A 10 -14.05 1.81 -1.48
CA GLY A 10 -15.06 0.90 -0.94
C GLY A 10 -14.69 0.23 0.38
N TYR A 11 -14.07 0.96 1.31
CA TYR A 11 -13.83 0.46 2.66
C TYR A 11 -15.15 0.17 3.39
N SER A 12 -15.17 -0.90 4.19
CA SER A 12 -16.34 -1.28 5.01
C SER A 12 -16.72 -0.20 6.03
N SER A 13 -15.70 0.49 6.56
CA SER A 13 -15.82 1.60 7.50
C SER A 13 -15.13 2.84 6.91
N TYR A 14 -15.76 4.02 7.06
CA TYR A 14 -15.26 5.30 6.56
C TYR A 14 -14.90 5.29 5.07
N PRO A 15 -15.83 4.97 4.16
CA PRO A 15 -15.52 4.87 2.75
C PRO A 15 -15.10 6.22 2.14
N LEU A 16 -14.24 6.17 1.13
CA LEU A 16 -13.71 7.32 0.38
C LEU A 16 -14.43 7.46 -0.97
N ARG A 17 -14.10 8.50 -1.75
CA ARG A 17 -14.78 8.79 -3.04
C ARG A 17 -13.86 9.30 -4.15
N GLY A 18 -12.55 9.28 -3.93
CA GLY A 18 -11.56 9.91 -4.80
C GLY A 18 -10.46 8.97 -5.25
N CYS A 19 -10.10 7.99 -4.41
CA CYS A 19 -8.89 7.21 -4.57
C CYS A 19 -8.91 6.33 -5.84
N VAL A 20 -10.08 5.82 -6.23
CA VAL A 20 -10.23 5.10 -7.51
C VAL A 20 -10.06 6.05 -8.69
N ALA A 21 -10.61 7.27 -8.60
CA ALA A 21 -10.46 8.29 -9.63
C ALA A 21 -9.00 8.74 -9.77
N ASP A 22 -8.28 8.90 -8.66
CA ASP A 22 -6.87 9.28 -8.66
C ASP A 22 -5.99 8.19 -9.31
N ALA A 23 -6.23 6.92 -8.97
CA ALA A 23 -5.54 5.79 -9.60
C ALA A 23 -5.83 5.69 -11.11
N LEU A 24 -7.07 5.94 -11.53
CA LEU A 24 -7.45 5.97 -12.94
C LEU A 24 -6.82 7.16 -13.69
N ALA A 25 -6.76 8.34 -13.07
CA ALA A 25 -6.09 9.50 -13.63
C ALA A 25 -4.58 9.25 -13.81
N MET A 26 -3.93 8.61 -12.84
CA MET A 26 -2.54 8.17 -12.96
C MET A 26 -2.36 7.13 -14.07
N LYS A 27 -3.28 6.18 -14.22
CA LYS A 27 -3.27 5.22 -15.34
C LYS A 27 -3.35 5.95 -16.68
N GLN A 28 -4.29 6.88 -16.80
CA GLN A 28 -4.50 7.66 -18.01
C GLN A 28 -3.23 8.43 -18.38
N TYR A 29 -2.64 9.15 -17.43
CA TYR A 29 -1.39 9.89 -17.64
C TYR A 29 -0.24 8.96 -18.09
N LEU A 30 -0.08 7.79 -17.45
CA LEU A 30 0.96 6.84 -17.84
C LEU A 30 0.78 6.32 -19.26
N VAL A 31 -0.45 5.96 -19.65
CA VAL A 31 -0.73 5.33 -20.94
C VAL A 31 -0.81 6.36 -22.07
N GLU A 32 -1.49 7.48 -21.85
CA GLU A 32 -1.79 8.46 -22.89
C GLU A 32 -0.67 9.49 -23.07
N ASP A 33 -0.13 10.03 -21.97
CA ASP A 33 0.88 11.10 -22.03
C ASP A 33 2.31 10.56 -22.03
N LEU A 34 2.58 9.53 -21.23
CA LEU A 34 3.90 8.89 -21.14
C LEU A 34 4.07 7.69 -22.07
N LEU A 35 3.01 7.32 -22.80
CA LEU A 35 3.00 6.23 -23.79
C LEU A 35 3.49 4.89 -23.21
N VAL A 36 3.21 4.63 -21.93
CA VAL A 36 3.51 3.35 -21.29
C VAL A 36 2.54 2.30 -21.84
N PRO A 37 3.02 1.17 -22.36
CA PRO A 37 2.17 0.07 -22.80
C PRO A 37 1.22 -0.39 -21.69
N GLU A 38 -0.06 -0.59 -22.01
CA GLU A 38 -1.10 -0.90 -21.01
C GLU A 38 -0.84 -2.21 -20.26
N ASP A 39 -0.21 -3.19 -20.92
CA ASP A 39 0.22 -4.46 -20.34
C ASP A 39 1.31 -4.31 -19.27
N ARG A 40 1.96 -3.15 -19.19
CA ARG A 40 2.92 -2.80 -18.14
C ARG A 40 2.32 -1.99 -16.99
N VAL A 41 1.01 -1.76 -17.00
CA VAL A 41 0.28 -1.01 -15.97
C VAL A 41 -0.76 -1.90 -15.31
N GLN A 42 -0.46 -2.38 -14.11
CA GLN A 42 -1.39 -3.18 -13.32
C GLN A 42 -2.17 -2.29 -12.35
N SER A 43 -3.48 -2.48 -12.25
CA SER A 43 -4.36 -1.68 -11.39
C SER A 43 -5.19 -2.55 -10.46
N LEU A 44 -5.21 -2.20 -9.17
CA LEU A 44 -6.09 -2.78 -8.16
C LEU A 44 -7.05 -1.68 -7.68
N LEU A 45 -8.32 -1.78 -8.06
CA LEU A 45 -9.31 -0.72 -7.83
C LEU A 45 -10.41 -1.23 -6.93
N GLY A 46 -10.73 -0.50 -5.87
CA GLY A 46 -11.69 -0.86 -4.84
C GLY A 46 -12.83 0.15 -4.75
N SER A 47 -13.80 0.16 -5.68
CA SER A 47 -14.98 1.05 -5.62
C SER A 47 -16.04 0.60 -4.59
N MET A 48 -16.90 1.52 -4.13
CA MET A 48 -18.02 1.24 -3.21
C MET A 48 -18.98 0.14 -3.73
N ASN A 49 -19.09 -0.02 -5.05
CA ASN A 49 -20.04 -0.93 -5.69
C ASN A 49 -19.46 -2.33 -5.98
N HIS A 50 -18.30 -2.69 -5.43
CA HIS A 50 -17.67 -4.01 -5.64
C HIS A 50 -18.55 -5.21 -5.26
N ARG A 51 -19.62 -4.98 -4.49
CA ARG A 51 -20.58 -6.03 -4.12
C ARG A 51 -21.57 -6.38 -5.24
N ASP A 52 -21.68 -5.56 -6.29
CA ASP A 52 -22.69 -5.73 -7.35
C ASP A 52 -22.13 -6.19 -8.71
N THR A 53 -20.79 -6.23 -8.86
CA THR A 53 -20.17 -6.66 -10.11
C THR A 53 -19.87 -8.16 -10.06
N SER A 54 -20.83 -8.95 -10.53
CA SER A 54 -20.74 -10.40 -10.76
C SER A 54 -19.64 -10.85 -11.75
N GLN A 55 -18.67 -10.00 -12.07
CA GLN A 55 -17.60 -10.20 -13.06
C GLN A 55 -16.30 -9.44 -12.77
N THR A 56 -16.10 -8.85 -11.57
CA THR A 56 -14.78 -8.31 -11.23
C THR A 56 -13.79 -9.46 -11.02
N ASP A 57 -12.70 -9.45 -11.77
CA ASP A 57 -11.58 -10.38 -11.58
C ASP A 57 -11.11 -10.25 -10.13
N VAL A 58 -11.15 -11.35 -9.37
CA VAL A 58 -10.79 -11.39 -7.95
C VAL A 58 -9.35 -10.89 -7.75
N SER A 59 -8.47 -11.07 -8.74
CA SER A 59 -7.09 -10.58 -8.72
C SER A 59 -6.96 -9.04 -8.83
N SER A 60 -8.02 -8.34 -9.25
CA SER A 60 -8.07 -6.88 -9.35
C SER A 60 -8.57 -6.18 -8.08
N ILE A 61 -9.04 -6.94 -7.09
CA ILE A 61 -9.49 -6.42 -5.80
C ILE A 61 -8.25 -5.97 -5.01
N PRO A 62 -8.23 -4.77 -4.41
CA PRO A 62 -7.10 -4.31 -3.59
C PRO A 62 -7.13 -4.91 -2.17
N SER A 63 -7.21 -6.23 -2.10
CA SER A 63 -7.03 -7.01 -0.87
C SER A 63 -5.58 -6.96 -0.40
N ARG A 64 -5.33 -7.26 0.88
CA ARG A 64 -3.97 -7.35 1.41
C ARG A 64 -3.11 -8.30 0.58
N GLU A 65 -3.66 -9.48 0.27
CA GLU A 65 -2.97 -10.51 -0.52
C GLU A 65 -2.63 -10.02 -1.92
N ASN A 66 -3.59 -9.41 -2.62
CA ASN A 66 -3.36 -8.96 -4.00
C ASN A 66 -2.37 -7.81 -4.08
N ILE A 67 -2.43 -6.85 -3.14
CA ILE A 67 -1.46 -5.74 -3.07
C ILE A 67 -0.05 -6.29 -2.85
N LEU A 68 0.14 -7.22 -1.90
CA LEU A 68 1.45 -7.81 -1.68
C LEU A 68 1.91 -8.65 -2.88
N SER A 69 1.00 -9.44 -3.47
CA SER A 69 1.29 -10.29 -4.61
C SER A 69 1.76 -9.48 -5.82
N VAL A 70 1.10 -8.36 -6.14
CA VAL A 70 1.52 -7.49 -7.25
C VAL A 70 2.85 -6.79 -6.97
N LEU A 71 3.11 -6.36 -5.73
CA LEU A 71 4.40 -5.73 -5.40
C LEU A 71 5.54 -6.75 -5.45
N LEU A 72 5.31 -7.97 -4.99
CA LEU A 72 6.28 -9.06 -5.06
C LEU A 72 6.50 -9.53 -6.51
N SER A 73 5.48 -9.48 -7.37
CA SER A 73 5.61 -9.85 -8.79
C SER A 73 6.60 -8.94 -9.53
N LEU A 74 6.74 -7.66 -9.12
CA LEU A 74 7.75 -6.76 -9.67
C LEU A 74 9.19 -7.29 -9.48
N ILE A 75 9.44 -8.04 -8.41
CA ILE A 75 10.75 -8.63 -8.11
C ILE A 75 11.04 -9.80 -9.07
N THR A 76 10.03 -10.63 -9.33
CA THR A 76 10.19 -11.90 -10.07
C THR A 76 9.88 -11.79 -11.56
N ASN A 77 9.23 -10.72 -12.01
CA ASN A 77 8.85 -10.52 -13.41
C ASN A 77 10.10 -10.44 -14.31
N PRO A 78 10.31 -11.38 -15.26
CA PRO A 78 11.50 -11.43 -16.11
C PRO A 78 11.54 -10.29 -17.15
N ASP A 79 10.40 -9.68 -17.48
CA ASP A 79 10.28 -8.61 -18.47
C ASP A 79 10.64 -7.23 -17.90
N ILE A 80 10.85 -7.14 -16.57
CA ILE A 80 11.40 -5.95 -15.92
C ILE A 80 12.91 -6.08 -15.86
N GLU A 81 13.61 -5.33 -16.70
CA GLU A 81 15.06 -5.33 -16.75
C GLU A 81 15.66 -4.46 -15.63
N ARG A 82 16.92 -4.71 -15.28
CA ARG A 82 17.62 -3.91 -14.29
C ARG A 82 17.83 -2.48 -14.82
N GLY A 83 17.28 -1.49 -14.10
CA GLY A 83 17.33 -0.08 -14.48
C GLY A 83 16.07 0.40 -15.18
N ASP A 84 15.07 -0.46 -15.42
CA ASP A 84 13.75 -0.04 -15.84
C ASP A 84 13.08 0.83 -14.76
N PRO A 85 12.40 1.93 -15.14
CA PRO A 85 11.65 2.72 -14.17
C PRO A 85 10.41 1.96 -13.69
N ILE A 86 10.22 1.94 -12.37
CA ILE A 86 9.06 1.34 -11.70
C ILE A 86 8.31 2.45 -10.96
N ILE A 87 7.01 2.57 -11.20
CA ILE A 87 6.11 3.50 -10.52
C ILE A 87 5.11 2.70 -9.68
N ILE A 88 5.02 3.02 -8.40
CA ILE A 88 4.00 2.47 -7.51
C ILE A 88 3.16 3.66 -7.05
N PHE A 89 1.85 3.57 -7.20
CA PHE A 89 0.90 4.58 -6.75
C PHE A 89 -0.11 3.92 -5.82
N PHE A 90 -0.36 4.53 -4.67
CA PHE A 90 -1.39 4.10 -3.75
C PHE A 90 -2.22 5.30 -3.31
N ALA A 91 -3.54 5.21 -3.48
CA ALA A 91 -4.52 6.13 -2.91
C ALA A 91 -5.53 5.35 -2.05
N GLY A 92 -5.72 5.80 -0.81
CA GLY A 92 -6.60 5.13 0.14
C GLY A 92 -6.41 5.60 1.57
N HIS A 93 -6.87 4.81 2.53
CA HIS A 93 -6.57 5.04 3.95
C HIS A 93 -5.13 4.68 4.28
N GLY A 94 -4.55 5.45 5.19
CA GLY A 94 -3.38 5.06 5.95
C GLY A 94 -3.67 5.16 7.46
N SER A 95 -3.00 4.31 8.22
CA SER A 95 -3.16 4.16 9.67
C SER A 95 -1.83 4.36 10.39
N ARG A 96 -1.93 4.64 11.69
CA ARG A 96 -0.79 4.70 12.60
C ARG A 96 -1.08 3.87 13.84
N TYR A 97 -0.16 2.97 14.18
CA TYR A 97 -0.23 2.08 15.33
C TYR A 97 0.89 2.42 16.30
N ALA A 98 0.58 2.53 17.60
CA ALA A 98 1.62 2.61 18.62
C ALA A 98 2.32 1.26 18.73
N LEU A 99 3.66 1.23 18.76
CA LEU A 99 4.35 0.07 19.29
C LEU A 99 4.07 0.06 20.79
N SER A 100 3.20 -0.85 21.24
CA SER A 100 3.12 -1.16 22.66
C SER A 100 4.45 -1.79 23.05
N ASP A 101 5.16 -1.16 23.98
CA ASP A 101 6.22 -1.83 24.72
C ASP A 101 5.55 -2.97 25.49
N TYR A 102 5.60 -4.18 24.93
CA TYR A 102 5.42 -5.39 25.75
C TYR A 102 6.71 -5.53 26.55
N ASP A 103 6.81 -4.73 27.62
CA ASP A 103 7.65 -4.87 28.80
C ASP A 103 7.55 -3.52 29.54
N ASP A 104 6.50 -3.36 30.35
CA ASP A 104 6.57 -2.63 31.63
C ASP A 104 5.24 -2.86 32.37
N ASP A 105 5.20 -3.95 33.12
CA ASP A 105 4.53 -3.93 34.42
C ASP A 105 5.22 -2.85 35.25
N GLU A 106 4.67 -1.63 35.29
CA GLU A 106 4.55 -0.77 36.48
C GLU A 106 4.14 0.67 36.08
N ASP A 107 2.97 1.05 36.57
CA ASP A 107 2.51 2.41 36.89
C ASP A 107 3.44 3.58 36.50
N SER A 108 3.06 4.35 35.48
CA SER A 108 3.33 5.80 35.50
C SER A 108 2.32 6.59 34.67
N ASP A 109 1.40 7.24 35.39
CA ASP A 109 0.73 8.46 34.94
C ASP A 109 1.79 9.56 34.77
N PHE A 110 2.36 9.75 33.58
CA PHE A 110 3.12 10.97 33.29
C PHE A 110 3.02 11.37 31.80
N ASP A 111 2.19 12.38 31.55
CA ASP A 111 2.34 13.29 30.41
C ASP A 111 3.67 14.04 30.58
N GLU A 112 4.77 13.48 30.04
CA GLU A 112 6.00 14.24 29.79
C GLU A 112 6.44 13.98 28.35
N GLU A 113 6.47 15.04 27.55
CA GLU A 113 7.25 15.10 26.32
C GLU A 113 8.71 14.79 26.69
N LEU A 114 9.11 13.52 26.56
CA LEU A 114 10.48 13.10 26.82
C LEU A 114 11.41 13.80 25.83
N GLU A 115 12.16 14.79 26.34
CA GLU A 115 13.24 15.52 25.67
C GLU A 115 14.44 14.62 25.26
N ASP A 116 14.34 13.30 25.37
CA ASP A 116 15.40 12.35 25.01
C ASP A 116 15.09 11.59 23.70
N GLY A 117 14.67 12.28 22.63
CA GLY A 117 14.72 11.79 21.22
C GLY A 117 14.05 10.44 20.88
N ARG A 118 13.44 9.76 21.84
CA ARG A 118 12.73 8.50 21.73
C ARG A 118 11.26 8.86 21.52
N SER A 119 10.97 9.39 20.33
CA SER A 119 9.60 9.43 19.79
C SER A 119 8.96 8.08 20.08
N HIS A 120 7.78 8.06 20.71
CA HIS A 120 6.89 6.89 20.67
C HIS A 120 6.98 6.31 19.26
N LYS A 121 7.52 5.09 19.15
CA LYS A 121 7.81 4.51 17.83
C LYS A 121 6.49 4.04 17.29
N PHE A 122 5.84 4.86 16.49
CA PHE A 122 4.66 4.44 15.75
C PHE A 122 5.07 3.60 14.54
N VAL A 123 4.20 2.69 14.12
CA VAL A 123 4.26 2.01 12.82
C VAL A 123 3.13 2.60 11.96
N GLU A 124 3.49 3.10 10.80
CA GLU A 124 2.52 3.55 9.82
C GLU A 124 2.16 2.40 8.87
N ALA A 125 0.98 2.43 8.28
CA ALA A 125 0.52 1.37 7.40
C ALA A 125 -0.45 1.89 6.35
N VAL A 126 -0.42 1.27 5.16
CA VAL A 126 -1.45 1.45 4.14
C VAL A 126 -2.55 0.42 4.35
N CYS A 127 -3.79 0.83 4.12
CA CYS A 127 -4.95 0.05 4.47
C CYS A 127 -5.54 -0.67 3.25
N PRO A 128 -5.53 -2.02 3.20
CA PRO A 128 -6.19 -2.77 2.14
C PRO A 128 -7.72 -2.75 2.31
N ILE A 129 -8.47 -3.11 1.26
CA ILE A 129 -9.95 -3.04 1.28
C ILE A 129 -10.57 -4.03 2.27
N ASP A 130 -9.90 -5.15 2.50
CA ASP A 130 -10.29 -6.24 3.40
C ASP A 130 -9.76 -6.06 4.83
N ARG A 131 -9.24 -4.87 5.16
CA ARG A 131 -8.82 -4.53 6.53
C ARG A 131 -9.94 -4.79 7.53
N ASN A 132 -9.55 -5.19 8.75
CA ASN A 132 -10.48 -5.50 9.84
C ASN A 132 -11.53 -6.59 9.49
N THR A 133 -11.28 -7.40 8.46
CA THR A 133 -12.04 -8.63 8.19
C THR A 133 -11.24 -9.85 8.62
N LEU A 134 -11.89 -11.02 8.64
CA LEU A 134 -11.24 -12.27 9.00
C LEU A 134 -10.75 -13.02 7.75
N ASP A 135 -9.55 -13.56 7.82
CA ASP A 135 -9.02 -14.47 6.81
C ASP A 135 -9.70 -15.85 6.88
N SER A 136 -9.29 -16.76 5.99
CA SER A 136 -9.81 -18.14 5.93
C SER A 136 -9.54 -18.97 7.20
N ARG A 137 -8.66 -18.50 8.09
CA ARG A 137 -8.30 -19.13 9.36
C ARG A 137 -8.98 -18.45 10.56
N GLY A 138 -9.79 -17.41 10.32
CA GLY A 138 -10.46 -16.64 11.37
C GLY A 138 -9.56 -15.62 12.06
N ALA A 139 -8.40 -15.27 11.50
CA ALA A 139 -7.52 -14.22 12.01
C ALA A 139 -7.84 -12.87 11.35
N LEU A 140 -7.68 -11.76 12.08
CA LEU A 140 -7.85 -10.43 11.51
C LEU A 140 -6.78 -10.16 10.45
N ILE A 141 -7.21 -9.66 9.29
CA ILE A 141 -6.32 -9.21 8.22
C ILE A 141 -5.68 -7.88 8.65
N PRO A 142 -4.35 -7.82 8.83
CA PRO A 142 -3.69 -6.59 9.25
C PRO A 142 -3.48 -5.65 8.06
N ASP A 143 -3.41 -4.35 8.35
CA ASP A 143 -2.92 -3.36 7.38
C ASP A 143 -1.47 -3.69 6.94
N ILE A 144 -0.99 -3.11 5.84
CA ILE A 144 0.36 -3.35 5.32
C ILE A 144 1.29 -2.28 5.90
N SER A 145 2.20 -2.69 6.78
CA SER A 145 3.08 -1.77 7.50
C SER A 145 4.14 -1.13 6.59
N ASP A 146 4.61 0.06 6.98
CA ASP A 146 5.77 0.74 6.39
C ASP A 146 7.01 -0.16 6.38
N ARG A 147 7.22 -0.97 7.42
CA ARG A 147 8.31 -1.97 7.49
C ARG A 147 8.19 -3.02 6.39
N GLU A 148 7.01 -3.56 6.16
CA GLU A 148 6.77 -4.53 5.07
C GLU A 148 7.01 -3.88 3.70
N LEU A 149 6.47 -2.68 3.49
CA LEU A 149 6.70 -1.92 2.26
C LEU A 149 8.19 -1.65 2.03
N ASN A 150 8.92 -1.19 3.05
CA ASN A 150 10.36 -0.89 2.95
C ASN A 150 11.18 -2.14 2.65
N ILE A 151 10.81 -3.30 3.22
CA ILE A 151 11.44 -4.59 2.87
C ILE A 151 11.19 -4.92 1.40
N ILE A 152 9.95 -4.84 0.92
CA ILE A 152 9.60 -5.16 -0.47
C ILE A 152 10.30 -4.21 -1.44
N LEU A 153 10.22 -2.89 -1.21
CA LEU A 153 10.88 -1.88 -2.02
C LEU A 153 12.40 -2.05 -2.03
N SER A 154 13.01 -2.43 -0.90
CA SER A 154 14.43 -2.76 -0.82
C SER A 154 14.79 -3.97 -1.69
N GLN A 155 13.94 -4.99 -1.74
CA GLN A 155 14.16 -6.15 -2.61
C GLN A 155 13.97 -5.80 -4.09
N ILE A 156 12.95 -5.02 -4.44
CA ILE A 156 12.78 -4.50 -5.81
C ILE A 156 14.04 -3.70 -6.21
N SER A 157 14.52 -2.82 -5.33
CA SER A 157 15.71 -1.99 -5.56
C SER A 157 16.97 -2.82 -5.80
N ARG A 158 17.17 -3.89 -5.02
CA ARG A 158 18.30 -4.81 -5.19
C ARG A 158 18.24 -5.60 -6.50
N THR A 159 17.06 -6.09 -6.87
CA THR A 159 16.87 -6.97 -8.02
C THR A 159 16.74 -6.20 -9.33
N LYS A 160 15.97 -5.11 -9.35
CA LYS A 160 15.59 -4.33 -10.53
C LYS A 160 16.31 -2.98 -10.63
N GLY A 161 17.04 -2.56 -9.60
CA GLY A 161 17.75 -1.27 -9.58
C GLY A 161 16.92 -0.15 -8.94
N HIS A 162 17.52 1.05 -8.86
CA HIS A 162 17.07 2.11 -7.94
C HIS A 162 16.06 3.11 -8.52
N ARG A 163 15.55 2.89 -9.75
CA ARG A 163 14.61 3.80 -10.42
C ARG A 163 13.17 3.49 -10.02
N ILE A 164 12.90 3.55 -8.73
CA ILE A 164 11.59 3.25 -8.14
C ILE A 164 11.01 4.55 -7.61
N THR A 165 9.79 4.87 -8.02
CA THR A 165 9.03 6.02 -7.51
C THR A 165 7.78 5.48 -6.82
N PHE A 166 7.63 5.79 -5.54
CA PHE A 166 6.42 5.45 -4.77
C PHE A 166 5.67 6.72 -4.41
N ILE A 167 4.44 6.83 -4.90
CA ILE A 167 3.54 7.96 -4.67
C ILE A 167 2.43 7.48 -3.73
N LEU A 168 2.29 8.17 -2.60
CA LEU A 168 1.30 7.87 -1.57
C LEU A 168 0.32 9.04 -1.44
N ASP A 169 -0.93 8.78 -1.78
CA ASP A 169 -2.07 9.67 -1.54
C ASP A 169 -2.93 9.10 -0.40
N CYS A 170 -2.38 9.15 0.81
CA CYS A 170 -3.01 8.67 2.03
C CYS A 170 -2.48 9.43 3.26
N CYS A 171 -3.26 9.45 4.34
CA CYS A 171 -2.78 9.96 5.63
C CYS A 171 -1.71 9.04 6.23
N HIS A 172 -0.83 9.56 7.09
CA HIS A 172 0.20 8.78 7.82
C HIS A 172 1.14 7.96 6.92
N ALA A 173 1.87 8.64 6.03
CA ALA A 173 2.74 8.05 5.02
C ALA A 173 4.25 8.39 5.20
N GLY A 174 4.64 9.01 6.31
CA GLY A 174 6.00 9.50 6.54
C GLY A 174 7.05 8.42 6.82
N GLY A 175 6.65 7.22 7.26
CA GLY A 175 7.52 6.09 7.58
C GLY A 175 8.00 5.29 6.35
N VAL A 176 7.32 5.43 5.20
CA VAL A 176 7.55 4.63 3.98
C VAL A 176 8.86 5.00 3.24
N THR A 177 9.70 5.85 3.81
CA THR A 177 11.00 6.25 3.23
C THR A 177 12.20 6.04 4.16
N ARG A 178 12.05 5.27 5.26
CA ARG A 178 13.11 5.03 6.25
C ARG A 178 13.65 3.60 6.30
#